data_AF-A0A4Z1HFB9-F1
#
_entry.id   AF-A0A4Z1HFB9-F1
#
_cell.length_a   1.000
_cell.length_b   1.000
_cell.length_c   1.000
_cell.angle_alpha   90.00
_cell.angle_beta   90.00
_cell.angle_gamma   90.00
#
_symmetry.space_group_name_H-M   'P 1'
#
loop_
_entity.id
_entity.type
_entity.pdbx_description
1 polymer ?
#
loop_
_entity_poly.entity_id
_entity_poly.type
_entity_poly.pdbx_seq_one_letter_code
_entity_poly.pdbx_strand_id
1 'polypeptide(L)'
;MAPGPHIKISHRPDDRLEFVKEYVPIDAMDEEDEITNIKYYESKKVCGRLYRAIDERKVFEDIQKLNVQANDSPEVMQHMWEFVKSRSQGIQWQHLREIALEIQEIYENNMLDIMHEYSEHPTRPISEREVFVGNILGKVGSVSKKQRELCTSMKEKYDEIAAFIVNCIIKVNDEYSDEALERSIACFAVSLDDRKRKGARDEPLKSFRYLAAGVCLSEMERVPGLLPNSWQG
;
A
#
# COMPACT_ATOMS: atom_id res chain seq x y z
N MET A 1 18.91 -2.50 -1.33
CA MET A 1 18.04 -1.33 -1.09
C MET A 1 18.60 -0.17 -1.89
N ALA A 2 17.70 0.63 -2.48
CA ALA A 2 18.03 1.78 -3.30
C ALA A 2 18.97 2.73 -2.51
N PRO A 3 20.22 2.87 -2.94
CA PRO A 3 21.10 3.90 -2.42
C PRO A 3 20.40 5.26 -2.57
N GLY A 4 20.56 6.17 -1.60
CA GLY A 4 20.29 7.59 -1.88
C GLY A 4 20.96 7.96 -3.21
N PRO A 5 20.34 8.81 -4.05
CA PRO A 5 20.80 9.03 -5.41
C PRO A 5 22.31 9.25 -5.39
N HIS A 6 23.06 8.42 -6.13
CA HIS A 6 24.52 8.42 -6.13
C HIS A 6 25.04 9.70 -6.78
N ILE A 7 24.95 10.78 -6.02
CA ILE A 7 25.29 12.13 -6.45
C ILE A 7 26.77 12.34 -6.18
N LYS A 8 27.53 12.55 -7.25
CA LYS A 8 28.94 12.96 -7.15
C LYS A 8 28.97 14.45 -6.83
N ILE A 9 29.32 14.80 -5.58
CA ILE A 9 29.44 16.20 -5.14
C ILE A 9 30.83 16.72 -5.50
N SER A 10 30.92 17.72 -6.36
CA SER A 10 32.20 18.38 -6.68
C SER A 10 32.58 19.38 -5.58
N HIS A 11 33.81 19.27 -5.07
CA HIS A 11 34.33 20.11 -3.97
C HIS A 11 35.35 21.16 -4.46
N ARG A 12 35.59 21.24 -5.78
CA ARG A 12 36.63 22.12 -6.33
C ARG A 12 36.10 23.56 -6.49
N PRO A 13 36.82 24.58 -5.96
CA PRO A 13 36.45 25.98 -6.10
C PRO A 13 36.76 26.58 -7.49
N ASP A 14 37.39 25.82 -8.39
CA ASP A 14 37.88 26.30 -9.71
C ASP A 14 37.11 25.73 -10.92
N ASP A 15 36.02 24.98 -10.70
CA ASP A 15 35.09 24.62 -11.78
C ASP A 15 34.20 25.86 -12.06
N ARG A 16 34.76 26.86 -12.75
CA ARG A 16 33.98 27.98 -13.28
C ARG A 16 32.88 27.39 -14.18
N LEU A 17 31.67 27.94 -14.06
CA LEU A 17 30.52 27.60 -14.91
C LEU A 17 30.87 27.85 -16.38
N GLU A 18 31.41 26.84 -17.05
CA GLU A 18 31.32 26.75 -18.50
C GLU A 18 29.89 26.36 -18.81
N PHE A 19 29.07 27.37 -19.11
CA PHE A 19 27.81 27.15 -19.81
C PHE A 19 28.15 26.40 -21.09
N VAL A 20 27.82 25.11 -21.14
CA VAL A 20 27.98 24.31 -22.35
C VAL A 20 27.25 25.05 -23.46
N LYS A 21 28.01 25.49 -24.48
CA LYS A 21 27.51 26.32 -25.59
C LYS A 21 26.55 25.58 -26.52
N GLU A 22 26.37 24.28 -26.31
CA GLU A 22 25.57 23.43 -27.18
C GLU A 22 24.42 22.84 -26.37
N TYR A 23 23.24 23.42 -26.57
CA TYR A 23 21.99 22.91 -26.04
C TYR A 23 21.60 21.70 -26.89
N VAL A 24 21.98 20.50 -26.45
CA VAL A 24 21.44 19.27 -27.05
C VAL A 24 19.98 19.17 -26.59
N PRO A 25 18.99 19.13 -27.51
CA PRO A 25 17.59 18.97 -27.13
C PRO A 25 17.41 17.73 -26.25
N ILE A 26 16.70 17.91 -25.13
CA ILE A 26 16.44 16.89 -24.10
C ILE A 26 15.81 15.62 -24.69
N ASP A 27 15.09 15.73 -25.82
CA ASP A 27 14.43 14.62 -26.50
C ASP A 27 15.39 13.63 -27.21
N ALA A 28 16.70 13.89 -27.24
CA ALA A 28 17.69 13.06 -27.96
C ALA A 28 18.64 12.27 -27.04
N MET A 29 18.46 12.30 -25.72
CA MET A 29 19.31 11.58 -24.77
C MET A 29 18.55 10.39 -24.16
N ASP A 30 19.14 9.19 -24.20
CA ASP A 30 18.60 8.05 -23.45
C ASP A 30 18.64 8.36 -21.94
N GLU A 31 17.64 7.89 -21.18
CA GLU A 31 17.43 8.22 -19.75
C GLU A 31 18.65 7.94 -18.85
N GLU A 32 19.56 7.05 -19.25
CA GLU A 32 20.84 6.78 -18.57
C GLU A 32 21.86 7.93 -18.68
N ASP A 33 21.83 8.67 -19.79
CA ASP A 33 22.78 9.76 -20.07
C ASP A 33 22.36 11.09 -19.41
N GLU A 34 21.08 11.29 -19.09
CA GLU A 34 20.59 12.50 -18.40
C GLU A 34 21.14 12.63 -16.96
N ILE A 35 21.33 11.51 -16.25
CA ILE A 35 21.75 11.52 -14.84
C ILE A 35 23.24 11.82 -14.69
N THR A 36 24.06 11.52 -15.71
CA THR A 36 25.51 11.63 -15.62
C THR A 36 26.03 13.07 -15.75
N ASN A 37 25.25 13.99 -16.33
CA ASN A 37 25.71 15.34 -16.65
C ASN A 37 25.35 16.42 -15.60
N ILE A 38 24.60 16.07 -14.54
CA ILE A 38 24.22 17.03 -13.50
C ILE A 38 25.31 17.09 -12.42
N LYS A 39 26.07 18.19 -12.40
CA LYS A 39 27.05 18.48 -11.34
C LYS A 39 26.35 19.07 -10.11
N TYR A 40 26.44 18.40 -8.97
CA TYR A 40 25.89 18.88 -7.70
C TYR A 40 26.98 19.48 -6.80
N TYR A 41 26.69 20.62 -6.18
CA TYR A 41 27.62 21.34 -5.31
C TYR A 41 27.17 21.35 -3.86
N GLU A 42 28.12 21.37 -2.94
CA GLU A 42 27.83 21.46 -1.51
C GLU A 42 27.24 22.84 -1.14
N SER A 43 25.97 22.86 -0.73
CA SER A 43 25.35 24.07 -0.21
C SER A 43 25.91 24.44 1.17
N LYS A 44 26.42 25.67 1.30
CA LYS A 44 26.85 26.28 2.58
C LYS A 44 25.69 26.88 3.38
N LYS A 45 24.47 26.89 2.84
CA LYS A 45 23.27 27.44 3.50
C LYS A 45 22.84 26.54 4.66
N VAL A 46 22.02 27.09 5.57
CA VAL A 46 21.55 26.40 6.79
C VAL A 46 20.90 25.04 6.46
N CYS A 47 20.01 24.95 5.47
CA CYS A 47 19.37 23.68 5.09
C CYS A 47 20.38 22.61 4.63
N GLY A 48 21.44 22.99 3.93
CA GLY A 48 22.49 22.05 3.51
C GLY A 48 23.30 21.52 4.69
N ARG A 49 23.57 22.38 5.69
CA ARG A 49 24.20 21.98 6.96
C ARG A 49 23.29 21.08 7.79
N LEU A 50 22.00 21.39 7.88
CA LEU A 50 21.02 20.57 8.60
C LEU A 50 20.86 19.20 7.97
N TYR A 51 20.76 19.12 6.63
CA TYR A 51 20.61 17.85 5.94
C TYR A 51 21.80 16.91 6.19
N ARG A 52 23.04 17.44 6.17
CA ARG A 52 24.26 16.67 6.50
C ARG A 52 24.40 16.33 7.99
N ALA A 53 23.71 17.05 8.87
CA ALA A 53 23.69 16.75 10.29
C ALA A 53 22.74 15.60 10.66
N ILE A 54 21.88 15.16 9.72
CA ILE A 54 21.01 14.01 9.91
C ILE A 54 21.85 12.73 9.71
N ASP A 55 21.99 11.95 10.78
CA ASP A 55 22.53 10.61 10.68
C ASP A 55 21.41 9.65 10.26
N GLU A 56 21.30 9.43 8.94
CA GLU A 56 20.29 8.53 8.37
C GLU A 56 20.34 7.13 8.99
N ARG A 57 21.54 6.62 9.31
CA ARG A 57 21.70 5.27 9.88
C ARG A 57 21.03 5.18 11.25
N LYS A 58 21.25 6.18 12.09
CA LYS A 58 20.63 6.25 13.41
C LYS A 58 19.10 6.35 13.30
N VAL A 59 18.59 7.15 12.37
CA VAL A 59 17.15 7.26 12.11
C VAL A 59 16.56 5.90 11.69
N PHE A 60 17.24 5.17 10.81
CA PHE A 60 16.78 3.84 10.38
C PHE A 60 16.84 2.81 11.51
N GLU A 61 17.89 2.82 12.34
CA GLU A 61 17.98 1.94 13.50
C GLU A 61 16.84 2.20 14.50
N ASP A 62 16.52 3.48 14.74
CA ASP A 62 15.43 3.86 15.63
C ASP A 62 14.06 3.44 15.05
N ILE A 63 13.84 3.58 13.73
CA ILE A 63 12.65 3.08 13.04
C ILE A 63 12.56 1.55 13.12
N GLN A 64 13.67 0.82 12.92
CA GLN A 64 13.68 -0.63 13.02
C GLN A 64 13.35 -1.10 14.44
N LYS A 65 13.89 -0.44 15.47
CA LYS A 65 13.55 -0.74 16.87
C LYS A 65 12.08 -0.51 17.17
N LEU A 66 11.49 0.57 16.64
CA LEU A 66 10.05 0.82 16.76
C LEU A 66 9.21 -0.25 16.08
N ASN A 67 9.60 -0.72 14.89
CA ASN A 67 8.91 -1.81 14.19
C ASN A 67 8.99 -3.14 14.96
N VAL A 68 10.13 -3.45 15.58
CA VAL A 68 10.28 -4.65 16.42
C VAL A 68 9.37 -4.57 17.65
N GLN A 69 9.27 -3.40 18.28
CA GLN A 69 8.37 -3.18 19.42
C GLN A 69 6.88 -3.21 19.03
N ALA A 70 6.54 -2.79 17.81
CA ALA A 70 5.16 -2.87 17.31
C ALA A 70 4.67 -4.31 17.14
N ASN A 71 5.58 -5.26 16.88
CA ASN A 71 5.24 -6.69 16.76
C ASN A 71 4.90 -7.35 18.12
N ASP A 72 5.21 -6.72 19.25
CA ASP A 72 4.85 -7.21 20.59
C ASP A 72 3.43 -6.80 21.03
N SER A 73 2.73 -5.95 20.26
CA SER A 73 1.36 -5.55 20.55
C SER A 73 0.36 -6.55 19.94
N PRO A 74 -0.78 -6.85 20.61
CA PRO A 74 -1.77 -7.74 20.02
C PRO A 74 -2.34 -7.07 18.76
N GLU A 75 -2.41 -7.84 17.67
CA GLU A 75 -2.76 -7.35 16.34
C GLU A 75 -4.06 -6.54 16.44
N VAL A 76 -4.04 -5.27 15.98
CA VAL A 76 -5.20 -4.37 16.02
C VAL A 76 -6.44 -5.04 15.43
N MET A 77 -6.24 -5.89 14.41
CA MET A 77 -7.27 -6.67 13.75
C MET A 77 -7.94 -7.69 14.68
N GLN A 78 -7.20 -8.29 15.61
CA GLN A 78 -7.73 -9.23 16.58
C GLN A 78 -8.65 -8.51 17.60
N HIS A 79 -8.24 -7.35 18.11
CA HIS A 79 -9.09 -6.55 18.98
C HIS A 79 -10.35 -6.05 18.24
N MET A 80 -10.19 -5.65 16.98
CA MET A 80 -11.32 -5.24 16.16
C MET A 80 -12.30 -6.38 15.93
N TRP A 81 -11.81 -7.60 15.71
CA TRP A 81 -12.65 -8.79 15.63
C TRP A 81 -13.39 -9.09 16.93
N GLU A 82 -12.71 -8.99 18.06
CA GLU A 82 -13.34 -9.15 19.38
C GLU A 82 -14.44 -8.12 19.61
N PHE A 83 -14.21 -6.86 19.20
CA PHE A 83 -15.21 -5.81 19.23
C PHE A 83 -16.42 -6.14 18.35
N VAL A 84 -16.20 -6.47 17.06
CA VAL A 84 -17.27 -6.85 16.13
C VAL A 84 -18.07 -8.04 16.69
N LYS A 85 -17.38 -9.10 17.12
CA LYS A 85 -17.99 -10.31 17.68
C LYS A 85 -18.81 -10.04 18.95
N SER A 86 -18.34 -9.14 19.82
CA SER A 86 -19.06 -8.76 21.04
C SER A 86 -20.37 -8.05 20.73
N ARG A 87 -20.43 -7.32 19.62
CA ARG A 87 -21.56 -6.48 19.26
C ARG A 87 -22.52 -7.13 18.28
N SER A 88 -22.02 -8.04 17.45
CA SER A 88 -22.80 -8.86 16.52
C SER A 88 -23.40 -10.11 17.19
N GLN A 89 -23.54 -10.13 18.52
CA GLN A 89 -24.15 -11.24 19.23
C GLN A 89 -25.62 -11.39 18.81
N GLY A 90 -25.97 -12.55 18.27
CA GLY A 90 -27.31 -12.85 17.75
C GLY A 90 -27.43 -12.78 16.23
N ILE A 91 -26.46 -12.18 15.54
CA ILE A 91 -26.41 -12.16 14.07
C ILE A 91 -25.87 -13.51 13.57
N GLN A 92 -26.64 -14.20 12.73
CA GLN A 92 -26.20 -15.43 12.06
C GLN A 92 -25.51 -15.04 10.75
N TRP A 93 -24.22 -15.34 10.62
CA TRP A 93 -23.42 -15.02 9.43
C TRP A 93 -22.71 -16.26 8.86
N GLN A 94 -22.72 -17.37 9.60
CA GLN A 94 -21.96 -18.57 9.28
C GLN A 94 -22.42 -19.21 7.96
N HIS A 95 -23.68 -19.02 7.56
CA HIS A 95 -24.21 -19.50 6.28
C HIS A 95 -23.61 -18.78 5.07
N LEU A 96 -23.14 -17.54 5.24
CA LEU A 96 -22.51 -16.75 4.17
C LEU A 96 -20.99 -16.98 4.07
N ARG A 97 -20.46 -17.94 4.84
CA ARG A 97 -19.02 -18.22 4.88
C ARG A 97 -18.45 -18.64 3.53
N GLU A 98 -19.20 -19.40 2.73
CA GLU A 98 -18.77 -19.84 1.40
C GLU A 98 -18.67 -18.65 0.45
N ILE A 99 -19.69 -17.80 0.42
CA ILE A 99 -19.70 -16.55 -0.36
C ILE A 99 -18.53 -15.64 0.05
N ALA A 100 -18.27 -15.51 1.35
CA ALA A 100 -17.15 -14.72 1.86
C ALA A 100 -15.78 -15.26 1.40
N LEU A 101 -15.63 -16.58 1.27
CA LEU A 101 -14.42 -17.21 0.72
C LEU A 101 -14.26 -16.92 -0.78
N GLU A 102 -15.35 -16.99 -1.53
CA GLU A 102 -15.34 -16.66 -2.97
C GLU A 102 -14.95 -15.19 -3.20
N ILE A 103 -15.52 -14.26 -2.43
CA ILE A 103 -15.17 -12.83 -2.52
C ILE A 103 -13.68 -12.61 -2.19
N GLN A 104 -13.17 -13.28 -1.17
CA GLN A 104 -11.76 -13.22 -0.83
C GLN A 104 -10.87 -13.75 -1.96
N GLU A 105 -11.21 -14.89 -2.55
CA GLU A 105 -10.47 -15.48 -3.67
C GLU A 105 -10.47 -14.54 -4.88
N ILE A 106 -11.61 -13.93 -5.21
CA ILE A 106 -11.71 -12.94 -6.29
C ILE A 106 -10.79 -11.75 -5.99
N TYR A 107 -10.80 -11.21 -4.78
CA TYR A 107 -9.89 -10.11 -4.39
C TYR A 107 -8.42 -10.52 -4.54
N GLU A 108 -8.05 -11.69 -4.02
CA GLU A 108 -6.67 -12.16 -4.03
C GLU A 108 -6.15 -12.39 -5.45
N ASN A 109 -6.96 -12.98 -6.33
CA ASN A 109 -6.60 -13.17 -7.74
C ASN A 109 -6.39 -11.82 -8.46
N ASN A 110 -7.31 -10.86 -8.28
CA ASN A 110 -7.16 -9.53 -8.87
C ASN A 110 -5.93 -8.78 -8.31
N MET A 111 -5.63 -8.95 -7.03
CA MET A 111 -4.45 -8.36 -6.40
C MET A 111 -3.15 -8.93 -6.99
N LEU A 112 -3.09 -10.25 -7.18
CA LEU A 112 -1.96 -10.91 -7.84
C LEU A 112 -1.80 -10.44 -9.28
N ASP A 113 -2.91 -10.27 -10.02
CA ASP A 113 -2.88 -9.75 -11.39
C ASP A 113 -2.27 -8.35 -11.46
N ILE A 114 -2.67 -7.43 -10.56
CA ILE A 114 -2.05 -6.10 -10.47
C ILE A 114 -0.56 -6.22 -10.12
N MET A 115 -0.21 -7.08 -9.16
CA MET A 115 1.18 -7.27 -8.73
C MET A 115 2.10 -7.75 -9.87
N HIS A 116 1.57 -8.54 -10.79
CA HIS A 116 2.29 -9.00 -11.97
C HIS A 116 2.29 -7.98 -13.11
N GLU A 117 1.15 -7.32 -13.38
CA GLU A 117 0.99 -6.38 -14.48
C GLU A 117 1.87 -5.13 -14.33
N TYR A 118 1.97 -4.59 -13.11
CA TYR A 118 2.71 -3.35 -12.83
C TYR A 118 4.17 -3.60 -12.43
N SER A 119 4.65 -4.84 -12.59
CA SER A 119 6.05 -5.15 -12.34
C SER A 119 6.96 -4.72 -13.49
N GLU A 120 8.11 -4.14 -13.14
CA GLU A 120 9.21 -3.88 -14.07
C GLU A 120 9.84 -5.18 -14.61
N HIS A 121 9.71 -6.30 -13.89
CA HIS A 121 10.33 -7.57 -14.25
C HIS A 121 9.33 -8.75 -14.14
N PRO A 122 9.14 -9.56 -15.19
CA PRO A 122 8.19 -10.68 -15.20
C PRO A 122 8.37 -11.71 -14.08
N THR A 123 9.60 -11.83 -13.55
CA THR A 123 9.96 -12.79 -12.50
C THR A 123 9.86 -12.23 -11.09
N ARG A 124 9.60 -10.93 -10.93
CA ARG A 124 9.55 -10.26 -9.64
C ARG A 124 8.30 -9.38 -9.57
N PRO A 125 7.14 -9.91 -9.15
CA PRO A 125 5.96 -9.08 -8.92
C PRO A 125 6.27 -7.96 -7.91
N ILE A 126 5.54 -6.85 -8.02
CA ILE A 126 5.55 -5.82 -6.97
C ILE A 126 4.86 -6.37 -5.72
N SER A 127 5.22 -5.86 -4.56
CA SER A 127 4.68 -6.33 -3.28
C SER A 127 3.25 -5.83 -3.03
N GLU A 128 2.47 -6.60 -2.27
CA GLU A 128 1.10 -6.23 -1.87
C GLU A 128 1.02 -4.83 -1.28
N ARG A 129 1.98 -4.46 -0.41
CA ARG A 129 2.05 -3.13 0.19
C ARG A 129 2.21 -2.02 -0.83
N GLU A 130 2.91 -2.26 -1.95
CA GLU A 130 3.12 -1.26 -2.99
C GLU A 130 1.83 -0.99 -3.73
N VAL A 131 1.10 -2.05 -4.08
CA VAL A 131 -0.22 -1.96 -4.69
C VAL A 131 -1.22 -1.28 -3.75
N PHE A 132 -1.30 -1.75 -2.50
CA PHE A 132 -2.24 -1.25 -1.50
C PHE A 132 -2.01 0.22 -1.15
N VAL A 133 -0.76 0.66 -1.05
CA VAL A 133 -0.42 2.07 -0.78
C VAL A 133 -0.55 2.93 -2.06
N GLY A 134 -0.45 2.33 -3.24
CA GLY A 134 -0.46 3.03 -4.51
C GLY A 134 0.90 3.62 -4.89
N ASN A 135 2.01 2.99 -4.46
CA ASN A 135 3.36 3.49 -4.73
C ASN A 135 4.33 2.34 -5.02
N ILE A 136 4.88 2.30 -6.24
CA ILE A 136 5.86 1.32 -6.69
C ILE A 136 7.27 1.79 -6.28
N LEU A 137 7.99 1.00 -5.48
CA LEU A 137 9.31 1.38 -4.99
C LEU A 137 10.37 1.07 -6.06
N GLY A 138 10.86 2.12 -6.72
CA GLY A 138 11.97 2.03 -7.66
C GLY A 138 13.31 1.67 -6.98
N LYS A 139 14.26 1.15 -7.78
CA LYS A 139 15.66 0.87 -7.36
C LYS A 139 16.47 2.14 -7.05
N VAL A 140 15.99 3.31 -7.45
CA VAL A 140 16.66 4.61 -7.27
C VAL A 140 15.66 5.55 -6.60
N GLY A 141 16.07 6.28 -5.56
CA GLY A 141 15.16 7.12 -4.77
C GLY A 141 14.51 8.30 -5.51
N SER A 142 14.74 8.45 -6.82
CA SER A 142 14.08 9.44 -7.67
C SER A 142 13.07 8.74 -8.57
N VAL A 143 11.79 9.07 -8.40
CA VAL A 143 10.69 8.52 -9.20
C VAL A 143 10.70 9.17 -10.58
N SER A 144 10.87 8.37 -11.63
CA SER A 144 10.76 8.85 -13.03
C SER A 144 9.32 9.32 -13.33
N LYS A 145 9.15 10.24 -14.29
CA LYS A 145 7.81 10.64 -14.78
C LYS A 145 6.98 9.43 -15.20
N LYS A 146 7.59 8.46 -15.88
CA LYS A 146 6.96 7.21 -16.31
C LYS A 146 6.54 6.34 -15.11
N GLN A 147 7.38 6.25 -14.08
CA GLN A 147 7.04 5.53 -12.85
C GLN A 147 5.89 6.20 -12.09
N ARG A 148 5.82 7.54 -12.11
CA ARG A 148 4.69 8.28 -11.52
C ARG A 148 3.39 7.98 -12.25
N GLU A 149 3.39 7.97 -13.57
CA GLU A 149 2.23 7.58 -14.38
C GLU A 149 1.80 6.13 -14.11
N LEU A 150 2.76 5.21 -13.99
CA LEU A 150 2.48 3.82 -13.59
C LEU A 150 1.88 3.72 -12.19
N CYS A 151 2.40 4.46 -11.20
CA CYS A 151 1.83 4.47 -9.85
C CYS A 151 0.39 5.00 -9.84
N THR A 152 0.11 6.08 -10.60
CA THR A 152 -1.25 6.62 -10.73
C THR A 152 -2.19 5.58 -11.35
N SER A 153 -1.80 4.99 -12.48
CA SER A 153 -2.63 3.98 -13.16
C SER A 153 -2.85 2.73 -12.29
N MET A 154 -1.82 2.26 -11.59
CA MET A 154 -1.93 1.14 -10.66
C MET A 154 -2.91 1.44 -9.53
N LYS A 155 -2.81 2.65 -8.96
CA LYS A 155 -3.70 3.10 -7.89
C LYS A 155 -5.16 3.14 -8.35
N GLU A 156 -5.41 3.69 -9.54
CA GLU A 156 -6.76 3.73 -10.13
C GLU A 156 -7.34 2.32 -10.28
N LYS A 157 -6.58 1.38 -10.84
CA LYS A 157 -7.03 -0.02 -10.95
C LYS A 157 -7.29 -0.68 -9.59
N TYR A 158 -6.43 -0.43 -8.61
CA TYR A 158 -6.65 -0.95 -7.27
C TYR A 158 -7.95 -0.37 -6.66
N ASP A 159 -8.18 0.94 -6.82
CA ASP A 159 -9.38 1.60 -6.31
C ASP A 159 -10.66 1.07 -6.99
N GLU A 160 -10.61 0.78 -8.29
CA GLU A 160 -11.70 0.12 -9.03
C GLU A 160 -12.01 -1.28 -8.48
N ILE A 161 -10.98 -2.10 -8.27
CA ILE A 161 -11.12 -3.45 -7.71
C ILE A 161 -11.63 -3.38 -6.27
N ALA A 162 -11.11 -2.47 -5.45
CA ALA A 162 -11.57 -2.28 -4.08
C ALA A 162 -13.07 -1.90 -4.06
N ALA A 163 -13.49 -0.97 -4.92
CA ALA A 163 -14.90 -0.59 -5.05
C ALA A 163 -15.78 -1.77 -5.53
N PHE A 164 -15.30 -2.55 -6.50
CA PHE A 164 -15.98 -3.76 -6.96
C PHE A 164 -16.17 -4.77 -5.82
N ILE A 165 -15.12 -5.05 -5.06
CA ILE A 165 -15.17 -6.00 -3.95
C ILE A 165 -16.07 -5.51 -2.83
N VAL A 166 -16.04 -4.21 -2.49
CA VAL A 166 -17.01 -3.61 -1.57
C VAL A 166 -18.43 -3.84 -2.06
N ASN A 167 -18.71 -3.62 -3.35
CA ASN A 167 -20.02 -3.91 -3.94
C ASN A 167 -20.40 -5.39 -3.82
N CYS A 168 -19.48 -6.34 -4.03
CA CYS A 168 -19.76 -7.77 -3.81
C CYS A 168 -20.16 -8.09 -2.36
N ILE A 169 -19.62 -7.36 -1.39
CA ILE A 169 -19.95 -7.53 0.03
C ILE A 169 -21.34 -6.94 0.34
N ILE A 170 -21.65 -5.75 -0.15
CA ILE A 170 -22.86 -5.02 0.27
C ILE A 170 -24.07 -5.17 -0.67
N LYS A 171 -23.88 -5.63 -1.92
CA LYS A 171 -24.94 -5.74 -2.93
C LYS A 171 -25.21 -7.17 -3.37
N VAL A 172 -26.43 -7.39 -3.86
CA VAL A 172 -26.88 -8.55 -4.62
C VAL A 172 -27.71 -8.04 -5.79
N ASN A 173 -27.37 -8.43 -7.02
CA ASN A 173 -28.05 -7.95 -8.23
C ASN A 173 -28.11 -6.41 -8.35
N ASP A 174 -26.99 -5.73 -8.05
CA ASP A 174 -26.85 -4.26 -7.99
C ASP A 174 -27.69 -3.52 -6.94
N GLU A 175 -28.53 -4.23 -6.19
CA GLU A 175 -29.30 -3.69 -5.07
C GLU A 175 -28.58 -3.95 -3.74
N TYR A 176 -28.79 -3.05 -2.78
CA TYR A 176 -28.22 -3.21 -1.44
C TYR A 176 -28.86 -4.43 -0.75
N SER A 177 -28.02 -5.30 -0.19
CA SER A 177 -28.46 -6.56 0.39
C SER A 177 -28.99 -6.37 1.81
N ASP A 178 -30.12 -7.01 2.13
CA ASP A 178 -30.60 -7.10 3.52
C ASP A 178 -29.61 -7.84 4.43
N GLU A 179 -28.77 -8.71 3.87
CA GLU A 179 -27.72 -9.47 4.57
C GLU A 179 -26.33 -8.83 4.43
N ALA A 180 -26.24 -7.53 4.09
CA ALA A 180 -24.97 -6.85 3.88
C ALA A 180 -24.09 -6.86 5.15
N LEU A 181 -24.69 -6.70 6.33
CA LEU A 181 -23.99 -6.76 7.61
C LEU A 181 -23.46 -8.18 7.87
N GLU A 182 -24.30 -9.20 7.71
CA GLU A 182 -23.95 -10.61 7.88
C GLU A 182 -22.80 -11.00 6.94
N ARG A 183 -22.87 -10.57 5.67
CA ARG A 183 -21.83 -10.85 4.68
C ARG A 183 -20.53 -10.15 5.01
N SER A 184 -20.57 -8.89 5.45
CA SER A 184 -19.37 -8.15 5.84
C SER A 184 -18.69 -8.77 7.07
N ILE A 185 -19.46 -9.24 8.06
CA ILE A 185 -18.95 -9.99 9.22
C ILE A 185 -18.33 -11.32 8.76
N ALA A 186 -18.98 -12.05 7.86
CA ALA A 186 -18.45 -13.30 7.31
C ALA A 186 -17.13 -13.07 6.56
N CYS A 187 -17.03 -12.02 5.74
CA CYS A 187 -15.80 -11.63 5.04
C CYS A 187 -14.68 -11.30 6.03
N PHE A 188 -14.97 -10.52 7.08
CA PHE A 188 -13.98 -10.18 8.09
C PHE A 188 -13.52 -11.43 8.86
N ALA A 189 -14.44 -12.31 9.26
CA ALA A 189 -14.13 -13.57 9.94
C ALA A 189 -13.23 -14.48 9.09
N VAL A 190 -13.57 -14.65 7.81
CA VAL A 190 -12.78 -15.44 6.85
C VAL A 190 -11.40 -14.84 6.63
N SER A 191 -11.28 -13.51 6.61
CA SER A 191 -9.99 -12.82 6.44
C SER A 191 -8.97 -13.13 7.54
N LEU A 192 -9.45 -13.46 8.75
CA LEU A 192 -8.63 -13.78 9.92
C LEU A 192 -8.29 -15.28 10.04
N ASP A 193 -8.92 -16.14 9.24
CA ASP A 193 -8.67 -17.58 9.28
C ASP A 193 -7.40 -17.96 8.49
N ASP A 194 -6.24 -17.92 9.14
CA ASP A 194 -4.94 -18.33 8.57
C ASP A 194 -4.84 -19.82 8.20
N ARG A 195 -5.80 -20.65 8.64
CA ARG A 195 -5.68 -22.11 8.62
C ARG A 195 -5.77 -22.73 7.23
N LYS A 196 -6.34 -22.04 6.24
CA LYS A 196 -6.67 -22.63 4.92
C LYS A 196 -5.59 -22.50 3.85
N ARG A 197 -4.52 -21.73 4.04
CA ARG A 197 -3.61 -21.35 2.93
C ARG A 197 -2.28 -22.11 2.87
N LYS A 198 -2.27 -23.38 3.27
CA LYS A 198 -1.04 -24.22 3.26
C LYS A 198 -0.58 -24.66 1.84
N GLY A 199 -1.13 -24.10 0.77
CA GLY A 199 -1.04 -24.64 -0.59
C GLY A 199 -0.22 -23.86 -1.62
N ALA A 200 0.07 -22.57 -1.43
CA ALA A 200 0.79 -21.77 -2.42
C ALA A 200 2.15 -21.31 -1.89
N ARG A 201 3.15 -21.28 -2.77
CA ARG A 201 4.52 -20.81 -2.48
C ARG A 201 4.60 -19.31 -2.16
N ASP A 202 3.48 -18.59 -2.23
CA ASP A 202 3.39 -17.16 -1.99
C ASP A 202 2.91 -16.85 -0.57
N GLU A 203 3.53 -15.83 0.02
CA GLU A 203 3.12 -15.28 1.30
C GLU A 203 1.65 -14.84 1.22
N PRO A 204 0.79 -15.20 2.19
CA PRO A 204 -0.63 -14.91 2.11
C PRO A 204 -0.88 -13.40 2.12
N LEU A 205 -1.71 -12.93 1.19
CA LEU A 205 -2.15 -11.54 1.11
C LEU A 205 -2.95 -11.16 2.38
N LYS A 206 -2.62 -10.01 2.97
CA LYS A 206 -3.18 -9.47 4.22
C LYS A 206 -4.10 -8.27 4.00
N SER A 207 -4.04 -7.61 2.84
CA SER A 207 -4.75 -6.37 2.53
C SER A 207 -6.27 -6.53 2.56
N PHE A 208 -6.77 -7.71 2.18
CA PHE A 208 -8.20 -8.04 2.25
C PHE A 208 -8.77 -7.87 3.67
N ARG A 209 -7.98 -8.15 4.71
CA ARG A 209 -8.41 -8.01 6.11
C ARG A 209 -8.84 -6.58 6.42
N TYR A 210 -8.05 -5.60 5.95
CA TYR A 210 -8.33 -4.19 6.18
C TYR A 210 -9.56 -3.72 5.41
N LEU A 211 -9.73 -4.19 4.18
CA LEU A 211 -10.92 -3.90 3.38
C LEU A 211 -12.18 -4.46 4.04
N ALA A 212 -12.18 -5.76 4.38
CA ALA A 212 -13.31 -6.43 5.00
C ALA A 212 -13.66 -5.82 6.37
N ALA A 213 -12.66 -5.47 7.17
CA ALA A 213 -12.86 -4.79 8.44
C ALA A 213 -13.48 -3.40 8.28
N GLY A 214 -12.99 -2.61 7.31
CA GLY A 214 -13.54 -1.28 7.01
C GLY A 214 -15.02 -1.35 6.62
N VAL A 215 -15.36 -2.26 5.70
CA VAL A 215 -16.77 -2.48 5.29
C VAL A 215 -17.61 -2.95 6.47
N CYS A 216 -17.13 -3.91 7.26
CA CYS A 216 -17.85 -4.41 8.42
C CYS A 216 -18.17 -3.29 9.43
N LEU A 217 -17.23 -2.39 9.70
CA LEU A 217 -17.45 -1.27 10.61
C LEU A 217 -18.44 -0.24 10.05
N SER A 218 -18.34 0.09 8.76
CA SER A 218 -19.30 0.99 8.10
C SER A 218 -20.72 0.42 8.12
N GLU A 219 -20.88 -0.89 7.92
CA GLU A 219 -22.18 -1.55 7.98
C GLU A 219 -22.74 -1.60 9.41
N MET A 220 -21.88 -1.80 10.43
CA MET A 220 -22.28 -1.71 11.83
C MET A 220 -22.73 -0.30 12.24
N GLU A 221 -22.14 0.75 11.67
CA GLU A 221 -22.55 2.13 11.91
C GLU A 221 -23.93 2.43 11.32
N ARG A 222 -24.22 1.83 10.15
CA ARG A 222 -25.49 2.00 9.46
C ARG A 222 -26.66 1.36 10.20
N VAL A 223 -26.43 0.27 10.93
CA VAL A 223 -27.49 -0.40 11.70
C VAL A 223 -27.66 0.28 13.07
N PRO A 224 -28.81 0.94 13.32
CA PRO A 224 -29.02 1.69 14.55
C PRO A 224 -28.99 0.78 15.79
N GLY A 225 -28.24 1.20 16.81
CA GLY A 225 -28.13 0.49 18.09
C GLY A 225 -26.97 -0.49 18.19
N LEU A 226 -26.14 -0.67 17.15
CA LEU A 226 -24.88 -1.44 17.21
C LEU A 226 -23.69 -0.59 17.65
N LEU A 227 -23.55 0.67 17.27
CA LEU A 227 -22.46 1.52 17.77
C LEU A 227 -22.93 2.46 18.91
N PRO A 228 -22.05 2.81 19.88
CA PRO A 228 -22.36 3.85 20.85
C PRO A 228 -22.58 5.20 20.14
N ASN A 229 -23.56 5.98 20.59
CA ASN A 229 -23.94 7.28 20.00
C ASN A 229 -22.79 8.32 19.96
N SER A 230 -21.61 8.04 20.52
CA SER A 230 -20.43 8.91 20.48
C SER A 230 -19.74 8.97 19.12
N TRP A 231 -20.12 8.10 18.17
CA TRP A 231 -19.52 8.02 16.83
C TRP A 231 -20.36 8.67 15.72
N GLN A 232 -21.59 9.11 16.03
CA GLN A 232 -22.50 9.76 15.06
C GLN A 232 -22.27 11.29 14.95
N GLY A 233 -21.01 11.73 15.06
CA GLY A 233 -20.60 13.14 15.08
C GLY A 233 -20.15 13.66 13.72
#